data_AF-A0A1F5YLJ8-F1
#
_entry.id   AF-A0A1F5YLJ8-F1
#
_cell.length_a   1.000
_cell.length_b   1.000
_cell.length_c   1.000
_cell.angle_alpha   90.00
_cell.angle_beta   90.00
_cell.angle_gamma   90.00
#
_symmetry.space_group_name_H-M   'P 1'
#
loop_
_entity.id
_entity.type
_entity.pdbx_description
1 polymer ?
#
loop_
_entity_poly.entity_id
_entity_poly.type
_entity_poly.pdbx_seq_one_letter_code
_entity_poly.pdbx_strand_id
1 'polypeptide(L)'
;MSLFEENEEILEELEGVEHRLEKVKLEGADSAPPEEKEAIALEIKRCITRLAANVEASQGDVQTLGGAVVLADLLEVLKRYSDIFQIPQLDLRLASLEEMWEKSR
;
A
#
# COMPACT_ATOMS: atom_id res chain seq x y z
N MET A 1 -13.75 2.37 -14.21
CA MET A 1 -12.52 1.92 -13.55
C MET A 1 -12.93 1.02 -12.41
N SER A 2 -12.43 -0.21 -12.42
CA SER A 2 -12.69 -1.23 -11.39
C SER A 2 -11.71 -1.09 -10.22
N LEU A 3 -12.04 -1.65 -9.06
CA LEU A 3 -11.14 -1.67 -7.90
C LEU A 3 -9.85 -2.46 -8.18
N PHE A 4 -9.92 -3.48 -9.04
CA PHE A 4 -8.75 -4.21 -9.50
C PHE A 4 -7.78 -3.30 -10.27
N GLU A 5 -8.26 -2.63 -11.33
CA GLU A 5 -7.44 -1.70 -12.12
C GLU A 5 -6.85 -0.58 -11.25
N GLU A 6 -7.64 -0.07 -10.29
CA GLU A 6 -7.19 0.96 -9.36
C GLU A 6 -6.12 0.43 -8.39
N ASN A 7 -6.27 -0.80 -7.88
CA ASN A 7 -5.25 -1.41 -7.01
C ASN A 7 -3.93 -1.63 -7.76
N GLU A 8 -3.97 -2.10 -9.01
CA GLU A 8 -2.77 -2.25 -9.83
C GLU A 8 -2.06 -0.92 -10.05
N GLU A 9 -2.79 0.14 -10.38
CA GLU A 9 -2.24 1.48 -10.57
C GLU A 9 -1.58 2.02 -9.29
N ILE A 10 -2.22 1.81 -8.13
CA ILE A 10 -1.67 2.28 -6.84
C ILE A 10 -0.41 1.48 -6.45
N LEU A 11 -0.38 0.17 -6.72
CA LEU A 11 0.79 -0.66 -6.44
C LEU A 11 1.97 -0.26 -7.33
N GLU A 12 1.73 0.04 -8.62
CA GLU A 12 2.76 0.57 -9.53
C GLU A 12 3.24 1.97 -9.10
N GLU A 13 2.32 2.86 -8.70
CA GLU A 13 2.66 4.18 -8.15
C GLU A 13 3.57 4.02 -6.91
N LEU A 14 3.19 3.11 -6.00
CA LEU A 14 3.95 2.85 -4.78
C LEU A 14 5.36 2.32 -5.09
N GLU A 15 5.50 1.36 -6.01
CA GLU A 15 6.80 0.83 -6.43
C GLU A 15 7.71 1.95 -6.96
N GLY A 16 7.17 2.86 -7.77
CA GLY A 16 7.90 4.04 -8.26
C GLY A 16 8.37 4.97 -7.13
N VAL A 17 7.52 5.19 -6.12
CA VAL A 17 7.86 6.01 -4.94
C VAL A 17 8.89 5.29 -4.05
N GLU A 18 8.78 3.97 -3.87
CA GLU A 18 9.75 3.16 -3.14
C GLU A 18 11.14 3.19 -3.80
N HIS A 19 11.19 3.12 -5.13
CA HIS A 19 12.45 3.24 -5.88
C HIS A 19 13.09 4.61 -5.69
N ARG A 20 12.30 5.69 -5.67
CA ARG A 20 12.77 7.05 -5.34
C ARG A 20 13.31 7.12 -3.92
N LEU A 21 12.61 6.52 -2.96
CA LEU A 21 13.07 6.45 -1.57
C LEU A 21 14.40 5.71 -1.44
N GLU A 22 14.56 4.60 -2.16
CA GLU A 22 15.80 3.83 -2.18
C GLU A 22 16.96 4.64 -2.77
N LYS A 23 16.73 5.33 -3.89
CA LYS A 23 17.72 6.23 -4.48
C LYS A 23 18.17 7.31 -3.49
N VAL A 24 17.23 7.97 -2.80
CA VAL A 24 17.54 8.97 -1.75
C VAL A 24 18.37 8.37 -0.61
N LYS A 25 18.11 7.11 -0.22
CA LYS A 25 18.91 6.41 0.79
C LYS A 25 20.32 6.11 0.30
N LEU A 26 20.48 5.71 -0.97
CA LEU A 26 21.76 5.37 -1.59
C LEU A 26 22.64 6.59 -1.87
N GLU A 27 22.03 7.72 -2.25
CA GLU A 27 22.73 9.00 -2.47
C GLU A 27 23.23 9.63 -1.15
N GLY A 28 22.91 9.01 -0.01
CA GLY A 28 23.29 9.42 1.34
C GLY A 28 22.25 10.35 1.95
N ALA A 29 21.78 10.05 3.17
CA ALA A 29 20.72 10.82 3.81
C ALA A 29 21.04 12.32 4.00
N ASP A 30 22.29 12.77 3.83
CA ASP A 30 22.66 14.19 3.91
C ASP A 30 22.52 14.95 2.57
N SER A 31 22.30 14.27 1.43
CA SER A 31 22.27 14.91 0.11
C SER A 31 20.87 15.27 -0.37
N ALA A 32 19.86 14.48 -0.02
CA ALA A 32 18.47 14.78 -0.36
C ALA A 32 17.86 15.81 0.61
N PRO A 33 17.24 16.90 0.12
CA PRO A 33 16.56 17.88 0.95
C PRO A 33 15.51 17.23 1.86
N PRO A 34 15.32 17.71 3.10
CA PRO A 34 14.25 17.24 3.98
C PRO A 34 12.87 17.28 3.32
N GLU A 35 12.60 18.32 2.53
CA GLU A 35 11.35 18.49 1.76
C GLU A 35 11.08 17.33 0.79
N GLU A 36 12.12 16.77 0.16
CA GLU A 36 11.98 15.64 -0.75
C GLU A 36 11.60 14.36 0.00
N LYS A 37 12.21 14.13 1.17
CA LYS A 37 11.88 12.97 2.02
C LYS A 37 10.46 13.06 2.58
N GLU A 38 10.03 14.26 2.98
CA GLU A 38 8.67 14.52 3.43
C GLU A 38 7.66 14.32 2.30
N ALA A 39 7.98 14.77 1.08
CA ALA A 39 7.15 14.54 -0.10
C ALA A 39 7.00 13.04 -0.39
N ILE A 40 8.10 12.28 -0.42
CA ILE A 40 8.08 10.82 -0.62
C ILE A 40 7.23 10.14 0.46
N ALA A 41 7.44 10.47 1.73
CA ALA A 41 6.66 9.89 2.83
C ALA A 41 5.16 10.19 2.69
N LEU A 42 4.80 11.40 2.24
CA LEU A 42 3.42 11.78 1.98
C LEU A 42 2.81 11.00 0.81
N GLU A 43 3.58 10.81 -0.28
CA GLU A 43 3.17 10.02 -1.45
C GLU A 43 2.91 8.55 -1.06
N ILE A 44 3.82 7.92 -0.31
CA ILE A 44 3.60 6.56 0.20
C ILE A 44 2.35 6.51 1.06
N LYS A 45 2.20 7.43 2.03
CA LYS A 45 1.02 7.46 2.90
C LYS A 45 -0.28 7.56 2.11
N ARG A 46 -0.30 8.33 1.01
CA ARG A 46 -1.47 8.44 0.13
C ARG A 46 -1.78 7.11 -0.56
N CYS A 47 -0.77 6.42 -1.08
CA CYS A 47 -0.94 5.09 -1.69
C CYS A 47 -1.55 4.10 -0.69
N ILE A 48 -0.95 3.97 0.50
CA ILE A 48 -1.44 3.04 1.54
C ILE A 48 -2.86 3.39 2.00
N THR A 49 -3.19 4.68 2.10
CA THR A 49 -4.56 5.12 2.45
C THR A 49 -5.57 4.73 1.37
N ARG A 50 -5.23 4.88 0.09
CA ARG A 50 -6.09 4.48 -1.04
C ARG A 50 -6.29 2.96 -1.08
N LEU A 51 -5.22 2.19 -0.93
CA LEU A 51 -5.30 0.72 -0.85
C LEU A 51 -6.21 0.27 0.30
N ALA A 52 -6.06 0.86 1.49
CA ALA A 52 -6.92 0.55 2.63
C ALA A 52 -8.41 0.88 2.37
N ALA A 53 -8.70 1.96 1.63
CA ALA A 53 -10.05 2.30 1.21
C ALA A 53 -10.61 1.30 0.19
N ASN A 54 -9.78 0.79 -0.73
CA ASN A 54 -10.19 -0.22 -1.70
C ASN A 54 -10.51 -1.56 -1.02
N VAL A 55 -9.74 -1.93 0.01
CA VAL A 55 -10.04 -3.08 0.87
C VAL A 55 -11.42 -2.93 1.50
N GLU A 56 -11.73 -1.76 2.06
CA GLU A 56 -13.06 -1.48 2.60
C GLU A 56 -14.16 -1.58 1.54
N ALA A 57 -13.94 -0.96 0.38
CA ALA A 57 -14.89 -0.93 -0.72
C ALA A 57 -15.15 -2.30 -1.34
N SER A 58 -14.20 -3.23 -1.25
CA SER A 58 -14.36 -4.61 -1.72
C SER A 58 -15.40 -5.41 -0.93
N GLN A 59 -15.76 -4.97 0.28
CA GLN A 59 -16.69 -5.66 1.17
C GLN A 59 -16.33 -7.14 1.43
N GLY A 60 -15.04 -7.48 1.37
CA GLY A 60 -14.57 -8.84 1.60
C GLY A 60 -14.57 -9.74 0.36
N ASP A 61 -14.80 -9.20 -0.84
CA ASP A 61 -14.71 -9.95 -2.08
C ASP A 61 -13.28 -9.92 -2.66
N VAL A 62 -12.65 -11.09 -2.66
CA VAL A 62 -11.31 -11.31 -3.20
C VAL A 62 -11.23 -11.03 -4.70
N GLN A 63 -12.27 -11.36 -5.47
CA GLN A 63 -12.25 -11.15 -6.92
C GLN A 63 -12.27 -9.66 -7.26
N THR A 64 -13.04 -8.87 -6.52
CA THR A 64 -13.08 -7.41 -6.65
C THR A 64 -11.73 -6.74 -6.38
N LEU A 65 -10.91 -7.30 -5.48
CA LEU A 65 -9.58 -6.76 -5.18
C LEU A 65 -8.50 -7.10 -6.22
N GLY A 66 -8.77 -8.03 -7.14
CA GLY A 66 -7.78 -8.53 -8.11
C GLY A 66 -7.39 -9.99 -7.94
N GLY A 67 -8.13 -10.73 -7.11
CA GLY A 67 -7.87 -12.15 -6.88
C GLY A 67 -6.71 -12.40 -5.90
N ALA A 68 -6.33 -13.66 -5.77
CA ALA A 68 -5.35 -14.11 -4.78
C ALA A 68 -3.94 -13.49 -4.96
N VAL A 69 -3.55 -13.16 -6.21
CA VAL A 69 -2.24 -12.54 -6.49
C VAL A 69 -2.17 -11.16 -5.87
N VAL A 70 -3.09 -10.26 -6.26
CA VAL A 70 -3.14 -8.89 -5.74
C VAL A 70 -3.41 -8.87 -4.24
N LEU A 71 -4.24 -9.80 -3.74
CA LEU A 71 -4.52 -9.92 -2.32
C LEU A 71 -3.25 -10.14 -1.47
N ALA A 72 -2.30 -10.95 -1.95
CA ALA A 72 -1.04 -11.18 -1.27
C ALA A 72 -0.17 -9.92 -1.24
N ASP A 73 -0.06 -9.22 -2.38
CA ASP A 73 0.73 -7.99 -2.50
C ASP A 73 0.16 -6.87 -1.61
N LEU A 74 -1.18 -6.71 -1.60
CA LEU A 74 -1.88 -5.77 -0.71
C LEU A 74 -1.57 -6.05 0.76
N LEU A 75 -1.65 -7.32 1.17
CA LEU A 75 -1.39 -7.70 2.55
C LEU A 75 0.06 -7.40 2.95
N GLU A 76 1.03 -7.71 2.09
CA GLU A 76 2.43 -7.42 2.34
C GLU A 76 2.69 -5.92 2.47
N VAL A 77 2.22 -5.13 1.50
CA VAL A 77 2.42 -3.69 1.44
C VAL A 77 1.78 -3.00 2.63
N LEU A 78 0.50 -3.29 2.93
CA LEU A 78 -0.20 -2.65 4.02
C LEU A 78 0.41 -2.98 5.39
N LYS A 79 0.92 -4.20 5.59
CA LYS A 79 1.65 -4.59 6.82
C LYS A 79 2.99 -3.87 6.94
N ARG A 80 3.75 -3.78 5.84
CA ARG A 80 5.06 -3.09 5.84
C ARG A 80 4.93 -1.65 6.32
N TYR A 81 3.83 -0.99 5.95
CA TYR A 81 3.61 0.41 6.20
C TYR A 81 2.70 0.72 7.40
N SER A 82 2.07 -0.28 8.02
CA SER A 82 1.22 -0.07 9.21
C SER A 82 2.00 0.46 10.41
N ASP A 83 3.23 -0.01 10.59
CA ASP A 83 4.10 0.43 11.69
C ASP A 83 4.75 1.80 11.42
N ILE A 84 4.77 2.23 10.16
CA ILE A 84 5.40 3.47 9.73
C ILE A 84 4.38 4.62 9.75
N PHE A 85 3.18 4.39 9.23
CA PHE A 85 2.15 5.41 9.10
C PHE A 85 0.95 5.10 10.00
N GLN A 86 0.59 6.07 10.85
CA GLN A 86 -0.66 6.03 11.59
C GLN A 86 -1.85 6.32 10.64
N ILE A 87 -2.36 5.27 9.99
CA ILE A 87 -3.52 5.32 9.11
C ILE A 87 -4.74 4.81 9.88
N PRO A 88 -5.81 5.63 10.02
CA PRO A 88 -7.01 5.21 10.74
C PRO A 88 -7.61 3.92 10.21
N GLN A 89 -7.99 3.01 11.11
CA GLN A 89 -8.66 1.75 10.79
C GLN A 89 -7.84 0.76 9.94
N LEU A 90 -6.55 1.04 9.65
CA LEU A 90 -5.71 0.13 8.87
C LEU A 90 -5.61 -1.26 9.49
N ASP A 91 -5.50 -1.37 10.82
CA ASP A 91 -5.47 -2.65 11.53
C ASP A 91 -6.72 -3.50 11.28
N LEU A 92 -7.90 -2.86 11.22
CA LEU A 92 -9.17 -3.54 10.91
C LEU A 92 -9.18 -4.06 9.47
N ARG A 93 -8.63 -3.28 8.53
CA ARG A 93 -8.52 -3.66 7.12
C ARG A 93 -7.51 -4.79 6.92
N LEU A 94 -6.38 -4.74 7.63
CA LEU A 94 -5.39 -5.81 7.65
C LEU A 94 -5.99 -7.12 8.16
N ALA A 95 -6.69 -7.12 9.29
CA ALA A 95 -7.35 -8.31 9.81
C ALA A 95 -8.35 -8.90 8.81
N SER A 96 -9.09 -8.04 8.10
CA SER A 96 -10.03 -8.47 7.06
C SER A 96 -9.32 -9.08 5.85
N LEU A 97 -8.19 -8.51 5.42
CA LEU A 97 -7.34 -9.07 4.36
C LEU A 97 -6.72 -10.40 4.74
N GLU A 98 -6.25 -10.55 5.98
CA GLU A 98 -5.71 -11.82 6.48
C GLU A 98 -6.77 -12.91 6.44
N GLU A 99 -7.99 -12.61 6.92
CA GLU A 99 -9.10 -13.56 6.88
C GLU A 99 -9.48 -13.94 5.44
N MET A 100 -9.52 -12.96 4.52
CA MET A 100 -9.75 -13.22 3.10
C MET A 100 -8.66 -14.11 2.49
N TRP A 101 -7.40 -13.84 2.81
CA TRP A 101 -6.25 -14.60 2.32
C TRP A 101 -6.32 -16.05 2.81
N GLU A 102 -6.56 -16.28 4.10
CA GLU A 102 -6.68 -17.62 4.67
C GLU A 102 -7.80 -18.44 4.03
N LYS A 103 -8.94 -17.82 3.70
CA LYS A 103 -10.06 -18.49 3.03
C LYS A 103 -9.80 -18.78 1.55
N SER A 104 -8.87 -18.06 0.92
CA SER A 104 -8.54 -18.20 -0.50
C SER A 104 -7.43 -19.23 -0.78
N ARG A 105 -6.78 -19.77 0.27
CA ARG A 105 -5.76 -20.82 0.21
C ARG A 105 -6.37 -22.22 0.27
#